data_AF-A0AA35ZNY0-F1
#
_entry.id   AF-A0AA35ZNY0-F1
#
_cell.length_a   1.000
_cell.length_b   1.000
_cell.length_c   1.000
_cell.angle_alpha   90.00
_cell.angle_beta   90.00
_cell.angle_gamma   90.00
#
_symmetry.space_group_name_H-M   'P 1'
#
loop_
_entity.id
_entity.type
_entity.pdbx_description
1 polymer ?
#
loop_
_entity_poly.entity_id
_entity_poly.type
_entity_poly.pdbx_seq_one_letter_code
_entity_poly.pdbx_strand_id
1 'polypeptide(L)'
;MQMTNYLCEELIVEIFTRLPPKSLLRFRSLSKSLYTCISSPGFIRLHTFRSPQKIRFTHENIDNNKIAEVVYTLHGEDELPLCLCPKRGYIGITTTIPFPCSNRFRTVGSCNGTFCLKTKNGLTLWNPSIRRKVRVPECPRSSELALRGIGFGFDPISDDYKIVWISYEKDTSFVYAVKTGTWCEIASPKPEFTYVRREAFLFKGVLHWELDSGMERCFLVCGF
;
A
#
# COMPACT_ATOMS: atom_id res chain seq x y z
N MET A 1 43.75 23.00 12.78
CA MET A 1 42.38 22.76 13.28
C MET A 1 41.59 22.15 12.12
N GLN A 2 41.40 20.83 12.13
CA GLN A 2 40.71 20.11 11.04
C GLN A 2 39.23 20.46 11.06
N MET A 3 38.73 21.07 9.97
CA MET A 3 37.30 21.16 9.70
C MET A 3 36.75 19.75 9.46
N THR A 4 35.95 19.24 10.38
CA THR A 4 35.19 18.00 10.20
C THR A 4 34.09 18.26 9.15
N ASN A 5 34.39 17.94 7.89
CA ASN A 5 33.46 17.98 6.75
C ASN A 5 32.42 16.83 6.81
N TYR A 6 31.84 16.57 7.97
CA TYR A 6 30.80 15.56 8.13
C TYR A 6 29.47 16.27 8.33
N LEU A 7 28.62 16.22 7.30
CA LEU A 7 27.21 16.54 7.43
C LEU A 7 26.64 15.61 8.52
N CYS A 8 26.10 16.17 9.61
CA CYS A 8 25.55 15.36 10.71
C CYS A 8 24.46 14.42 10.18
N GLU A 9 24.34 13.22 10.75
CA GLU A 9 23.37 12.20 10.32
C GLU A 9 21.94 12.76 10.24
N GLU A 10 21.59 13.65 11.15
CA GLU A 10 20.29 14.35 11.17
C GLU A 10 20.04 15.17 9.90
N LEU A 11 21.06 15.89 9.42
CA LEU A 11 20.96 16.68 8.19
C LEU A 11 20.90 15.79 6.94
N ILE A 12 21.60 14.66 6.94
CA ILE A 12 21.48 13.65 5.87
C ILE A 12 20.04 13.13 5.82
N VAL A 13 19.46 12.76 6.96
CA VAL A 13 18.07 12.31 7.06
C VAL A 13 17.11 13.41 6.62
N GLU A 14 17.31 14.66 7.06
CA GLU A 14 16.48 15.80 6.68
C GLU A 14 16.45 16.03 5.16
N ILE A 15 17.62 16.01 4.52
CA ILE A 15 17.74 16.16 3.06
C ILE A 15 17.12 14.95 2.36
N PHE A 16 17.51 13.74 2.75
CA PHE A 16 17.14 12.52 2.04
C PHE A 16 15.65 12.23 2.15
N THR A 17 15.01 12.56 3.28
CA THR A 17 13.56 12.37 3.45
C THR A 17 12.72 13.27 2.54
N ARG A 18 13.31 14.29 1.92
CA ARG A 18 12.68 15.16 0.92
C ARG A 18 12.98 14.74 -0.53
N LEU A 19 13.88 13.76 -0.73
CA LEU A 19 14.25 13.31 -2.07
C LEU A 19 13.24 12.31 -2.64
N PRO A 20 13.02 12.28 -3.97
CA PRO A 20 12.21 11.25 -4.61
C PRO A 20 12.76 9.82 -4.37
N PRO A 21 11.91 8.78 -4.30
CA PRO A 21 12.35 7.39 -4.09
C PRO A 21 13.44 6.91 -5.04
N LYS A 22 13.40 7.32 -6.31
CA LYS A 22 14.41 6.94 -7.33
C LYS A 22 15.79 7.47 -6.98
N SER A 23 15.89 8.70 -6.45
CA SER A 23 17.16 9.27 -6.00
C SER A 23 17.69 8.48 -4.80
N LEU A 24 16.82 8.16 -3.84
CA LEU A 24 17.18 7.37 -2.66
C LEU A 24 17.71 5.98 -3.04
N LEU A 25 17.10 5.30 -4.01
CA LEU A 25 17.61 4.02 -4.51
C LEU A 25 19.03 4.13 -5.09
N ARG A 26 19.40 5.25 -5.71
CA ARG A 26 20.77 5.51 -6.17
C ARG A 26 21.71 5.80 -5.00
N PHE A 27 21.27 6.55 -3.99
CA PHE A 27 22.10 6.82 -2.80
C PHE A 27 22.39 5.54 -1.99
N ARG A 28 21.46 4.58 -1.96
CA ARG A 28 21.68 3.25 -1.35
C ARG A 28 22.88 2.50 -1.94
N SER A 29 23.26 2.73 -3.20
CA SER A 29 24.41 2.07 -3.82
C SER A 29 25.75 2.77 -3.57
N LEU A 30 25.76 3.94 -2.91
CA LEU A 30 26.99 4.71 -2.72
C LEU A 30 27.76 4.33 -1.44
N SER A 31 27.06 3.88 -0.38
CA SER A 31 27.73 3.40 0.84
C SER A 31 26.83 2.50 1.69
N LYS A 32 27.44 1.67 2.54
CA LYS A 32 26.72 0.82 3.51
C LYS A 32 25.96 1.66 4.55
N SER A 33 26.55 2.77 5.01
CA SER A 33 25.91 3.67 5.98
C SER A 33 24.62 4.28 5.39
N LEU A 34 24.67 4.81 4.16
CA LEU A 34 23.49 5.37 3.49
C LEU A 34 22.45 4.28 3.19
N TYR A 35 22.89 3.08 2.79
CA TYR A 35 22.00 1.94 2.64
C TYR A 35 21.23 1.65 3.94
N THR A 36 21.93 1.55 5.08
CA THR A 36 21.33 1.27 6.38
C THR A 36 20.40 2.39 6.82
N CYS A 37 20.81 3.65 6.69
CA CYS A 37 19.99 4.82 7.01
C CYS A 37 18.69 4.85 6.20
N ILE A 38 18.78 4.77 4.87
CA ILE A 38 17.61 4.81 3.96
C ILE A 38 16.71 3.58 4.13
N SER A 39 17.28 2.43 4.49
CA SER A 39 16.50 1.19 4.71
C SER A 39 15.93 1.09 6.12
N SER A 40 16.25 2.02 7.02
CA SER A 40 15.76 1.99 8.41
C SER A 40 14.25 2.29 8.48
N PRO A 41 13.51 1.65 9.39
CA PRO A 41 12.08 1.93 9.56
C PRO A 41 11.79 3.41 9.88
N GLY A 42 12.63 4.04 10.70
CA GLY A 42 12.50 5.45 11.05
C GLY A 42 12.60 6.38 9.83
N PHE A 43 13.60 6.14 8.97
CA PHE A 43 13.74 6.90 7.73
C PHE A 43 12.55 6.66 6.79
N ILE A 44 12.13 5.41 6.59
CA ILE A 44 11.00 5.07 5.70
C ILE A 44 9.72 5.77 6.18
N ARG A 45 9.47 5.78 7.49
CA ARG A 45 8.31 6.48 8.08
C ARG A 45 8.39 7.99 7.86
N LEU A 46 9.55 8.59 8.12
CA LEU A 46 9.73 10.04 7.96
C LEU A 46 9.63 10.46 6.48
N HIS A 47 10.23 9.69 5.58
CA HIS A 47 10.13 9.89 4.13
C HIS A 47 8.69 9.72 3.64
N THR A 48 7.96 8.71 4.12
CA THR A 48 6.55 8.49 3.78
C THR A 48 5.68 9.66 4.23
N PHE A 49 5.91 10.17 5.45
CA PHE A 49 5.20 11.34 5.98
C PHE A 49 5.50 12.62 5.19
N ARG A 50 6.73 12.78 4.71
CA ARG A 50 7.20 13.99 4.02
C ARG A 50 7.06 13.96 2.50
N SER A 51 6.86 12.79 1.89
CA SER A 51 6.87 12.60 0.43
C SER A 51 5.72 13.40 -0.23
N PRO A 52 6.00 14.49 -0.98
CA PRO A 52 4.96 15.38 -1.50
C PRO A 52 4.33 14.96 -2.84
N GLN A 53 4.50 13.72 -3.33
CA GLN A 53 4.17 13.37 -4.73
C GLN A 53 2.98 12.41 -4.89
N LYS A 54 1.89 12.93 -5.51
CA LYS A 54 0.73 12.17 -5.98
C LYS A 54 1.11 11.37 -7.21
N ILE A 55 1.34 10.06 -7.09
CA ILE A 55 1.45 9.19 -8.27
C ILE A 55 0.04 8.79 -8.74
N ARG A 56 -0.33 9.37 -9.89
CA ARG A 56 -1.33 8.92 -10.89
C ARG A 56 -1.26 7.44 -11.25
N PHE A 57 -1.91 6.50 -10.56
CA PHE A 57 -2.07 5.14 -11.13
C PHE A 57 -3.46 5.01 -11.74
N THR A 58 -3.54 5.06 -13.07
CA THR A 58 -4.73 4.64 -13.82
C THR A 58 -4.49 3.23 -14.34
N HIS A 59 -5.36 2.29 -13.98
CA HIS A 59 -5.37 0.97 -14.59
C HIS A 59 -6.70 0.76 -15.29
N GLU A 60 -6.67 0.62 -16.61
CA GLU A 60 -7.82 0.23 -17.42
C GLU A 60 -7.97 -1.29 -17.33
N ASN A 61 -9.02 -1.75 -16.66
CA ASN A 61 -9.39 -3.16 -16.73
C ASN A 61 -10.49 -3.32 -17.79
N ILE A 62 -10.22 -4.18 -18.78
CA ILE A 62 -11.22 -4.58 -19.78
C ILE A 62 -11.90 -5.85 -19.26
N ASP A 63 -13.12 -5.67 -18.73
CA ASP A 63 -14.00 -6.79 -18.41
C ASP A 63 -15.31 -6.64 -19.19
N ASN A 64 -15.72 -7.70 -19.90
CA ASN A 64 -16.95 -7.77 -20.70
C ASN A 64 -17.21 -6.54 -21.62
N ASN A 65 -16.21 -6.09 -22.38
CA ASN A 65 -16.27 -4.91 -23.27
C ASN A 65 -16.61 -3.56 -22.57
N LYS A 66 -16.54 -3.48 -21.24
CA LYS A 66 -16.63 -2.21 -20.50
C LYS A 66 -15.25 -1.83 -19.98
N ILE A 67 -14.81 -0.62 -20.28
CA ILE A 67 -13.61 -0.02 -19.70
C ILE A 67 -13.98 0.40 -18.28
N ALA A 68 -13.48 -0.32 -17.28
CA ALA A 68 -13.48 0.16 -15.90
C ALA A 68 -12.18 0.95 -15.70
N GLU A 69 -12.25 2.28 -15.79
CA GLU A 69 -11.13 3.14 -15.38
C GLU A 69 -11.09 3.14 -13.85
N VAL A 70 -10.11 2.45 -13.26
CA VAL A 70 -9.88 2.55 -11.82
C VAL A 70 -8.74 3.53 -11.59
N VAL A 71 -9.10 4.70 -11.06
CA VAL A 71 -8.18 5.79 -10.74
C VAL A 71 -7.77 5.68 -9.27
N TYR A 72 -6.46 5.57 -9.01
CA TYR A 72 -5.91 5.62 -7.66
C TYR A 72 -5.09 6.89 -7.47
N THR A 73 -5.35 7.56 -6.36
CA THR A 73 -4.65 8.78 -5.94
C THR A 73 -3.91 8.48 -4.63
N LEU A 74 -2.58 8.42 -4.65
CA LEU A 74 -1.76 8.59 -3.45
C LEU A 74 -1.53 10.10 -3.28
N HIS A 75 -1.65 10.71 -2.09
CA HIS A 75 -1.66 12.17 -1.89
C HIS A 75 -0.29 12.89 -2.03
N GLY A 76 -0.28 14.21 -2.26
CA GLY A 76 0.80 14.96 -2.92
C GLY A 76 0.35 15.98 -4.00
N GLU A 77 -0.49 16.93 -3.59
CA GLU A 77 -0.63 18.27 -4.20
C GLU A 77 -1.18 19.07 -3.03
N ASP A 78 -0.30 19.83 -2.39
CA ASP A 78 -0.40 21.28 -2.26
C ASP A 78 0.98 21.80 -1.81
N GLU A 79 1.55 22.71 -2.61
CA GLU A 79 2.69 23.61 -2.33
C GLU A 79 4.09 22.97 -2.14
N LEU A 80 5.17 23.30 -2.88
CA LEU A 80 5.66 24.59 -3.37
C LEU A 80 6.62 24.45 -4.59
N PRO A 81 6.93 25.58 -5.26
CA PRO A 81 7.41 25.68 -6.63
C PRO A 81 8.92 25.90 -6.72
N LEU A 82 9.65 24.95 -7.30
CA LEU A 82 10.96 25.21 -7.93
C LEU A 82 11.13 24.32 -9.16
N CYS A 83 10.16 24.38 -10.08
CA CYS A 83 10.33 23.89 -11.44
C CYS A 83 10.85 25.03 -12.32
N LEU A 84 12.15 25.29 -12.28
CA LEU A 84 12.82 25.93 -13.41
C LEU A 84 12.88 24.90 -14.54
N CYS A 85 11.82 24.81 -15.35
CA CYS A 85 11.80 24.45 -16.78
C CYS A 85 10.36 24.13 -17.23
N PRO A 86 9.68 25.00 -18.02
CA PRO A 86 8.29 24.77 -18.46
C PRO A 86 8.10 23.94 -19.74
N LYS A 87 9.16 23.44 -20.40
CA LYS A 87 9.02 22.74 -21.69
C LYS A 87 10.08 21.64 -21.81
N ARG A 88 9.63 20.39 -21.95
CA ARG A 88 10.41 19.12 -21.96
C ARG A 88 10.77 18.59 -20.57
N GLY A 89 10.34 17.36 -20.30
CA GLY A 89 11.03 16.49 -19.34
C GLY A 89 10.34 16.29 -18.00
N TYR A 90 9.09 15.84 -17.98
CA TYR A 90 8.79 14.79 -17.00
C TYR A 90 9.52 13.54 -17.49
N ILE A 91 10.60 13.14 -16.82
CA ILE A 91 10.93 11.72 -16.73
C ILE A 91 9.90 11.14 -15.75
N GLY A 92 8.61 11.22 -16.12
CA GLY A 92 7.63 10.25 -15.67
C GLY A 92 8.26 8.92 -15.99
N ILE A 93 8.23 7.98 -15.05
CA ILE A 93 9.02 6.76 -15.06
C ILE A 93 8.98 6.12 -16.48
N THR A 94 9.94 6.46 -17.36
CA THR A 94 10.04 5.98 -18.75
C THR A 94 10.67 4.60 -18.81
N THR A 95 10.85 3.96 -17.67
CA THR A 95 10.95 2.51 -17.58
C THR A 95 9.54 2.04 -17.32
N THR A 96 8.88 1.46 -18.32
CA THR A 96 7.76 0.53 -18.15
C THR A 96 8.05 -0.31 -16.92
N ILE A 97 7.49 0.05 -15.75
CA ILE A 97 7.61 -0.79 -14.57
C ILE A 97 6.77 -1.99 -14.95
N PRO A 98 7.37 -3.19 -15.11
CA PRO A 98 6.60 -4.34 -15.52
C PRO A 98 5.55 -4.55 -14.45
N PHE A 99 4.28 -4.37 -14.85
CA PHE A 99 3.17 -4.55 -13.95
C PHE A 99 3.26 -5.98 -13.41
N PRO A 100 3.10 -6.19 -12.09
CA PRO A 100 3.49 -7.44 -11.44
C PRO A 100 2.64 -8.64 -11.88
N CYS A 101 1.51 -8.41 -12.57
CA CYS A 101 0.55 -9.42 -12.97
C CYS A 101 0.27 -9.35 -14.49
N SER A 102 0.40 -10.47 -15.19
CA SER A 102 0.04 -10.58 -16.62
C SER A 102 -1.45 -10.84 -16.88
N ASN A 103 -2.26 -10.95 -15.82
CA ASN A 103 -3.66 -11.39 -15.87
C ASN A 103 -4.59 -10.33 -15.27
N ARG A 104 -5.90 -10.50 -15.48
CA ARG A 104 -6.94 -9.79 -14.71
C ARG A 104 -6.66 -9.87 -13.22
N PHE A 105 -6.71 -8.72 -12.56
CA PHE A 105 -6.53 -8.60 -11.12
C PHE A 105 -7.55 -7.62 -10.56
N ARG A 106 -7.74 -7.71 -9.24
CA ARG A 106 -8.54 -6.79 -8.44
C ARG A 106 -7.63 -6.17 -7.40
N THR A 107 -7.63 -4.86 -7.26
CA THR A 107 -6.91 -4.21 -6.16
C THR A 107 -7.69 -4.41 -4.87
N VAL A 108 -7.02 -4.83 -3.80
CA VAL A 108 -7.60 -4.95 -2.47
C VAL A 108 -7.51 -3.62 -1.72
N GLY A 109 -6.43 -2.87 -1.96
CA GLY A 109 -6.20 -1.56 -1.38
C GLY A 109 -4.79 -1.07 -1.66
N SER A 110 -4.54 0.19 -1.37
CA SER A 110 -3.20 0.79 -1.40
C SER A 110 -2.93 1.53 -0.09
N CYS A 111 -1.73 1.37 0.46
CA CYS A 111 -1.31 2.04 1.68
C CYS A 111 0.19 2.36 1.59
N ASN A 112 0.57 3.61 1.87
CA ASN A 112 1.97 4.07 1.89
C ASN A 112 2.78 3.65 0.64
N GLY A 113 2.17 3.80 -0.55
CA GLY A 113 2.79 3.45 -1.83
C GLY A 113 2.90 1.95 -2.12
N THR A 114 2.39 1.08 -1.23
CA THR A 114 2.30 -0.37 -1.44
C THR A 114 0.87 -0.74 -1.84
N PHE A 115 0.73 -1.59 -2.84
CA PHE A 115 -0.53 -2.12 -3.34
C PHE A 115 -0.70 -3.56 -2.90
N CYS A 116 -1.92 -3.92 -2.48
CA CYS A 116 -2.34 -5.31 -2.35
C CYS A 116 -3.22 -5.67 -3.54
N LEU A 117 -2.79 -6.66 -4.33
CA LEU A 117 -3.44 -7.10 -5.55
C LEU A 117 -3.93 -8.54 -5.38
N LYS A 118 -5.16 -8.82 -5.78
CA LYS A 118 -5.75 -10.15 -5.84
C LYS A 118 -5.83 -10.60 -7.30
N THR A 119 -5.24 -11.75 -7.59
CA THR A 119 -5.31 -12.41 -8.91
C THR A 119 -5.93 -13.79 -8.76
N LYS A 120 -6.15 -14.50 -9.88
CA LYS A 120 -6.48 -15.94 -9.85
C LYS A 120 -5.44 -16.80 -9.11
N ASN A 121 -4.20 -16.31 -9.01
CA ASN A 121 -3.10 -16.99 -8.34
C ASN A 121 -2.99 -16.59 -6.85
N GLY A 122 -3.94 -15.83 -6.31
CA GLY A 122 -3.91 -15.35 -4.93
C GLY A 122 -3.41 -13.91 -4.80
N LEU A 123 -2.94 -13.58 -3.60
CA LEU A 123 -2.62 -12.21 -3.18
C LEU A 123 -1.15 -11.86 -3.42
N THR A 124 -0.89 -10.64 -3.85
CA THR A 124 0.45 -10.10 -4.08
C THR A 124 0.54 -8.67 -3.55
N LEU A 125 1.53 -8.41 -2.70
CA LEU A 125 1.93 -7.07 -2.31
C LEU A 125 2.94 -6.54 -3.32
N TRP A 126 2.75 -5.30 -3.78
CA TRP A 126 3.62 -4.68 -4.76
C TRP A 126 3.89 -3.22 -4.41
N ASN A 127 5.16 -2.86 -4.33
CA ASN A 127 5.59 -1.48 -4.20
C ASN A 127 6.35 -1.07 -5.48
N PRO A 128 5.72 -0.29 -6.37
CA PRO A 128 6.34 0.14 -7.63
C PRO A 128 7.58 1.02 -7.41
N SER A 129 7.58 1.86 -6.38
CA SER A 129 8.66 2.81 -6.09
C SER A 129 9.99 2.11 -5.81
N ILE A 130 9.94 0.95 -5.16
CA ILE A 130 11.12 0.10 -4.90
C ILE A 130 11.18 -1.15 -5.78
N ARG A 131 10.26 -1.28 -6.75
CA ARG A 131 10.14 -2.41 -7.68
C ARG A 131 10.12 -3.78 -7.01
N ARG A 132 9.57 -3.84 -5.79
CA ARG A 132 9.49 -5.07 -5.00
C ARG A 132 8.09 -5.62 -5.05
N LYS A 133 7.97 -6.94 -5.24
CA LYS A 133 6.72 -7.67 -5.06
C LYS A 133 6.93 -8.86 -4.12
N VAL A 134 5.90 -9.19 -3.36
CA VAL A 134 5.88 -10.31 -2.43
C VAL A 134 4.54 -11.03 -2.62
N ARG A 135 4.60 -12.34 -2.88
CA ARG A 135 3.39 -13.16 -2.90
C ARG A 135 2.99 -13.47 -1.47
N VAL A 136 1.72 -13.25 -1.16
CA VAL A 136 1.16 -13.57 0.15
C VAL A 136 0.76 -15.04 0.14
N PRO A 137 1.08 -15.82 1.18
CA PRO A 137 0.58 -17.18 1.34
C PRO A 137 -0.93 -17.22 1.26
N GLU A 138 -1.47 -18.35 0.80
CA GLU A 138 -2.91 -18.52 0.77
C GLU A 138 -3.52 -18.45 2.18
N CYS A 139 -4.68 -17.82 2.30
CA CYS A 139 -5.40 -17.77 3.57
C CYS A 139 -5.77 -19.20 3.98
N PRO A 140 -5.55 -19.61 5.23
CA PRO A 140 -6.07 -20.87 5.74
C PRO A 140 -7.56 -20.99 5.44
N ARG A 141 -8.00 -22.18 5.03
CA ARG A 141 -9.41 -22.49 4.71
C ARG A 141 -10.01 -21.60 3.60
N SER A 142 -9.21 -20.99 2.74
CA SER A 142 -9.67 -20.19 1.58
C SER A 142 -10.59 -20.95 0.63
N SER A 143 -10.42 -22.26 0.51
CA SER A 143 -11.23 -23.15 -0.33
C SER A 143 -12.58 -23.52 0.29
N GLU A 144 -12.67 -23.46 1.63
CA GLU A 144 -13.87 -23.79 2.40
C GLU A 144 -14.71 -22.54 2.66
N LEU A 145 -14.03 -21.42 2.97
CA LEU A 145 -14.64 -20.18 3.41
C LEU A 145 -14.83 -19.22 2.24
N ALA A 146 -16.09 -19.00 1.88
CA ALA A 146 -16.44 -17.98 0.91
C ALA A 146 -15.95 -16.60 1.39
N LEU A 147 -15.21 -15.89 0.53
CA LEU A 147 -14.68 -14.56 0.83
C LEU A 147 -15.82 -13.54 0.80
N ARG A 148 -16.07 -12.91 1.94
CA ARG A 148 -17.06 -11.86 2.09
C ARG A 148 -16.49 -10.47 1.88
N GLY A 149 -15.32 -10.21 2.46
CA GLY A 149 -14.66 -8.91 2.39
C GLY A 149 -13.17 -9.06 2.58
N ILE A 150 -12.39 -8.29 1.86
CA ILE A 150 -10.94 -8.25 2.05
C ILE A 150 -10.48 -6.80 2.03
N GLY A 151 -9.52 -6.47 2.89
CA GLY A 151 -8.94 -5.13 2.97
C GLY A 151 -7.46 -5.18 3.28
N PHE A 152 -6.75 -4.09 2.95
CA PHE A 152 -5.32 -3.95 3.15
C PHE A 152 -5.02 -2.58 3.74
N GLY A 153 -4.21 -2.55 4.81
CA GLY A 153 -3.77 -1.30 5.40
C GLY A 153 -2.54 -1.48 6.28
N PHE A 154 -2.16 -0.40 6.95
CA PHE A 154 -1.00 -0.35 7.83
C PHE A 154 -1.47 -0.14 9.27
N ASP A 155 -0.98 -1.01 10.14
CA ASP A 155 -1.14 -0.92 11.58
C ASP A 155 0.00 -0.09 12.18
N PRO A 156 -0.26 1.13 12.68
CA PRO A 156 0.77 1.93 13.34
C PRO A 156 1.21 1.37 14.70
N ILE A 157 0.41 0.51 15.34
CA ILE A 157 0.73 -0.06 16.66
C ILE A 157 1.76 -1.18 16.52
N SER A 158 1.52 -2.15 15.64
CA SER A 158 2.51 -3.20 15.33
C SER A 158 3.54 -2.79 14.26
N ASP A 159 3.39 -1.59 13.70
CA ASP A 159 4.21 -1.05 12.60
C ASP A 159 4.23 -2.00 11.40
N ASP A 160 3.12 -2.70 11.15
CA ASP A 160 3.03 -3.75 10.12
C ASP A 160 1.94 -3.47 9.10
N TYR A 161 2.14 -3.94 7.88
CA TYR A 161 1.03 -4.05 6.95
C TYR A 161 0.19 -5.28 7.30
N LYS A 162 -1.12 -5.12 7.24
CA LYS A 162 -2.07 -6.19 7.52
C LYS A 162 -3.05 -6.36 6.37
N ILE A 163 -3.43 -7.62 6.11
CA ILE A 163 -4.52 -7.97 5.20
C ILE A 163 -5.61 -8.61 6.04
N VAL A 164 -6.81 -8.04 6.01
CA VAL A 164 -7.99 -8.60 6.69
C VAL A 164 -8.79 -9.39 5.68
N TRP A 165 -9.10 -10.64 6.01
CA TRP A 165 -9.95 -11.55 5.26
C TRP A 165 -11.19 -11.87 6.08
N ILE A 166 -12.35 -11.46 5.61
CA ILE A 166 -13.64 -11.65 6.26
C ILE A 166 -14.36 -12.76 5.51
N SER A 167 -14.79 -13.81 6.21
CA SER A 167 -15.56 -14.91 5.64
C SER A 167 -17.08 -14.67 5.73
N TYR A 168 -17.86 -15.46 5.00
CA TYR A 168 -19.32 -15.52 5.17
C TYR A 168 -19.76 -16.41 6.35
N GLU A 169 -18.92 -17.36 6.77
CA GLU A 169 -19.24 -18.23 7.89
C GLU A 169 -19.14 -17.45 9.20
N LYS A 170 -20.03 -17.80 10.13
CA LYS A 170 -20.46 -16.91 11.22
C LYS A 170 -19.38 -16.62 12.27
N ASP A 171 -18.27 -17.35 12.29
CA ASP A 171 -17.38 -17.35 13.44
C ASP A 171 -15.91 -16.98 13.15
N THR A 172 -15.42 -17.10 11.91
CA THR A 172 -13.97 -17.06 11.65
C THR A 172 -13.57 -16.11 10.53
N SER A 173 -12.80 -15.08 10.87
CA SER A 173 -12.09 -14.19 9.95
C SER A 173 -10.58 -14.37 10.12
N PHE A 174 -9.77 -13.82 9.23
CA PHE A 174 -8.31 -13.94 9.30
C PHE A 174 -7.62 -12.60 9.11
N VAL A 175 -6.48 -12.43 9.77
CA VAL A 175 -5.58 -11.30 9.56
C VAL A 175 -4.20 -11.84 9.21
N TYR A 176 -3.69 -11.41 8.07
CA TYR A 176 -2.30 -11.65 7.70
C TYR A 176 -1.43 -10.51 8.21
N ALA A 177 -0.35 -10.84 8.91
CA ALA A 177 0.70 -9.91 9.29
C ALA A 177 1.90 -10.06 8.34
N VAL A 178 2.30 -8.97 7.67
CA VAL A 178 3.33 -9.01 6.63
C VAL A 178 4.72 -9.22 7.22
N LYS A 179 5.02 -8.68 8.41
CA LYS A 179 6.30 -8.85 9.09
C LYS A 179 6.57 -10.30 9.47
N THR A 180 5.57 -10.97 10.04
CA THR A 180 5.69 -12.38 10.46
C THR A 180 5.48 -13.35 9.30
N GLY A 181 4.76 -12.92 8.27
CA GLY A 181 4.41 -13.77 7.14
C GLY A 181 3.33 -14.80 7.46
N THR A 182 2.50 -14.54 8.48
CA THR A 182 1.54 -15.51 9.02
C THR A 182 0.11 -14.99 9.00
N TRP A 183 -0.82 -15.91 8.77
CA TRP A 183 -2.26 -15.69 8.99
C TRP A 183 -2.63 -16.06 10.42
N CYS A 184 -3.41 -15.20 11.06
CA CYS A 184 -4.00 -15.43 12.37
C CYS A 184 -5.51 -15.45 12.24
N GLU A 185 -6.14 -16.46 12.83
CA GLU A 185 -7.60 -16.53 12.94
C GLU A 185 -8.09 -15.54 14.00
N ILE A 186 -9.19 -14.85 13.70
CA ILE A 186 -9.85 -13.88 14.58
C ILE A 186 -11.35 -14.11 14.53
N ALA A 187 -12.05 -13.66 15.58
CA ALA A 187 -13.50 -13.67 15.59
C ALA A 187 -14.05 -12.80 14.44
N SER A 188 -15.07 -13.31 13.75
CA SER A 188 -15.78 -12.51 12.74
C SER A 188 -16.60 -11.38 13.38
N PRO A 189 -16.71 -10.21 12.71
CA PRO A 189 -17.43 -9.06 13.25
C PRO A 189 -18.94 -9.34 13.40
N LYS A 190 -19.51 -8.93 14.53
CA LYS A 190 -20.96 -8.92 14.82
C LYS A 190 -21.48 -7.48 14.85
N PRO A 191 -22.72 -7.18 14.42
CA PRO A 191 -23.76 -8.10 13.94
C PRO A 191 -23.47 -8.69 12.55
N GLU A 192 -24.13 -9.81 12.24
CA GLU A 192 -24.09 -10.42 10.92
C GLU A 192 -24.70 -9.44 9.89
N PHE A 193 -23.90 -8.93 8.95
CA PHE A 193 -24.42 -8.23 7.77
C PHE A 193 -24.85 -9.24 6.70
N THR A 194 -25.34 -8.83 5.52
CA THR A 194 -25.67 -9.76 4.40
C THR A 194 -24.64 -9.70 3.27
N TYR A 195 -24.17 -8.51 2.89
CA TYR A 195 -23.18 -8.38 1.81
C TYR A 195 -22.30 -7.13 1.95
N VAL A 196 -21.07 -7.20 1.41
CA VAL A 196 -20.14 -6.06 1.31
C VAL A 196 -20.36 -5.35 -0.01
N ARG A 197 -21.02 -4.18 0.03
CA ARG A 197 -21.42 -3.44 -1.17
C ARG A 197 -20.25 -2.81 -1.90
N ARG A 198 -19.27 -2.29 -1.16
CA ARG A 198 -18.04 -1.70 -1.69
C ARG A 198 -16.81 -2.31 -1.05
N GLU A 199 -15.75 -2.41 -1.84
CA GLU A 199 -14.44 -2.86 -1.38
C GLU A 199 -13.91 -1.99 -0.23
N ALA A 200 -12.99 -2.55 0.55
CA ALA A 200 -12.41 -1.86 1.67
C ALA A 200 -11.72 -0.57 1.21
N PHE A 201 -11.92 0.52 1.95
CA PHE A 201 -11.15 1.74 1.77
C PHE A 201 -10.52 2.17 3.09
N LEU A 202 -9.31 2.72 3.00
CA LEU A 202 -8.58 3.22 4.15
C LEU A 202 -8.94 4.68 4.36
N PHE A 203 -9.54 5.01 5.49
CA PHE A 203 -9.85 6.39 5.87
C PHE A 203 -9.27 6.67 7.25
N LYS A 204 -8.42 7.71 7.34
CA LYS A 204 -7.69 8.09 8.57
C LYS A 204 -6.98 6.91 9.26
N GLY A 205 -6.40 6.00 8.48
CA GLY A 205 -5.66 4.84 9.00
C GLY A 205 -6.52 3.66 9.42
N VAL A 206 -7.84 3.73 9.22
CA VAL A 206 -8.79 2.67 9.61
C VAL A 206 -9.48 2.13 8.36
N LEU A 207 -9.63 0.81 8.28
CA LEU A 207 -10.33 0.17 7.16
C LEU A 207 -11.83 0.26 7.35
N HIS A 208 -12.52 0.61 6.27
CA HIS A 208 -13.97 0.72 6.23
C HIS A 208 -14.51 -0.13 5.08
N TRP A 209 -15.62 -0.82 5.32
CA TRP A 209 -16.43 -1.49 4.30
C TRP A 209 -17.84 -0.95 4.35
N GLU A 210 -18.40 -0.59 3.19
CA GLU A 210 -19.83 -0.27 3.09
C GLU A 210 -20.61 -1.58 3.04
N LEU A 211 -21.51 -1.76 4.01
CA LEU A 211 -22.31 -2.96 4.17
C LEU A 211 -23.78 -2.68 3.81
N ASP A 212 -24.43 -3.71 3.28
CA ASP A 212 -25.89 -3.77 3.22
C ASP A 212 -26.39 -4.66 4.37
N SER A 213 -27.32 -4.15 5.17
CA SER A 213 -27.98 -4.88 6.26
C SER A 213 -29.48 -5.09 6.00
N GLY A 214 -29.96 -4.80 4.79
CA GLY A 214 -31.36 -4.97 4.39
C GLY A 214 -32.31 -3.87 4.89
N MET A 215 -31.98 -3.18 5.99
CA MET A 215 -32.76 -2.04 6.50
C MET A 215 -32.01 -0.70 6.46
N GLU A 216 -30.68 -0.70 6.57
CA GLU A 216 -29.87 0.53 6.54
C GLU A 216 -28.48 0.32 5.89
N ARG A 217 -27.80 1.42 5.57
CA ARG A 217 -26.37 1.38 5.22
C ARG A 217 -25.56 1.40 6.50
N CYS A 218 -24.75 0.38 6.72
CA CYS A 218 -23.84 0.29 7.84
C CYS A 218 -22.40 0.28 7.35
N PHE A 219 -21.46 0.67 8.21
CA PHE A 219 -20.03 0.53 7.92
C PHE A 219 -19.42 -0.49 8.88
N LEU A 220 -18.73 -1.49 8.33
CA LEU A 220 -17.79 -2.25 9.13
C LEU A 220 -16.52 -1.43 9.24
N VAL A 221 -16.00 -1.30 10.45
CA VAL A 221 -14.78 -0.57 10.74
C VAL A 221 -13.80 -1.56 11.35
N CYS A 222 -12.62 -1.71 10.75
CA CYS A 222 -11.51 -2.46 11.33
C CYS A 222 -10.38 -1.48 11.62
N GLY A 223 -10.25 -1.16 12.91
CA GLY A 223 -8.99 -0.64 13.45
C GLY A 223 -7.96 -1.76 13.44
N PHE A 224 -6.69 -1.39 13.27
CA PHE A 224 -5.58 -2.32 13.32
C PHE A 224 -4.88 -2.32 14.67
#